data_AF-A0A6M3LZF6-F1
#
_entry.id   AF-A0A6M3LZF6-F1
#
_cell.length_a   1.000
_cell.length_b   1.000
_cell.length_c   1.000
_cell.angle_alpha   90.00
_cell.angle_beta   90.00
_cell.angle_gamma   90.00
#
_symmetry.space_group_name_H-M   'P 1'
#
loop_
_entity.id
_entity.type
_entity.pdbx_description
1 polymer ?
#
loop_
_entity_poly.entity_id
_entity_poly.type
_entity_poly.pdbx_seq_one_letter_code
_entity_poly.pdbx_strand_id
1 'polypeptide(L)'
;MKKANVVKFNPKKKVNVLERLMLLAILPKEGSFTNLKLLRVVKETLSFNETENKALQFRAETNAEGAQMMVWNTSKLVNKETGDLVRAPQQILQQMLATDPDKFEAKPACPDKEIFFGEVIEALIRKALKALDSAEKLTADHYSLYEKFMEGHEDEPDGVTRH
;
A
#
# COMPACT_ATOMS: atom_id res chain seq x y z
N MET A 1 -26.49 34.66 6.99
CA MET A 1 -26.53 33.32 6.33
C MET A 1 -25.50 32.43 7.02
N LYS A 2 -25.93 31.36 7.71
CA LYS A 2 -25.01 30.40 8.34
C LYS A 2 -24.42 29.51 7.24
N LYS A 3 -23.11 29.56 7.02
CA LYS A 3 -22.43 28.62 6.10
C LYS A 3 -22.61 27.22 6.68
N ALA A 4 -23.28 26.34 5.96
CA ALA A 4 -23.38 24.94 6.31
C ALA A 4 -21.96 24.37 6.39
N ASN A 5 -21.62 23.81 7.55
CA ASN A 5 -20.34 23.13 7.76
C ASN A 5 -20.44 21.79 7.01
N VAL A 6 -20.04 21.79 5.74
CA VAL A 6 -19.98 20.56 4.94
C VAL A 6 -18.83 19.73 5.52
N VAL A 7 -19.18 18.71 6.31
CA VAL A 7 -18.22 17.70 6.73
C VAL A 7 -17.70 17.04 5.46
N LYS A 8 -16.43 17.29 5.12
CA LYS A 8 -15.78 16.64 3.98
C LYS A 8 -15.65 15.15 4.32
N PHE A 9 -16.47 14.31 3.70
CA PHE A 9 -16.33 12.87 3.83
C PHE A 9 -15.05 12.46 3.11
N ASN A 10 -14.10 11.89 3.85
CA ASN A 10 -12.87 11.41 3.25
C ASN A 10 -13.12 10.03 2.63
N PRO A 11 -13.00 9.86 1.31
CA PRO A 11 -13.30 8.59 0.67
C PRO A 11 -12.27 7.53 1.07
N LYS A 12 -12.68 6.25 1.04
CA LYS A 12 -11.74 5.14 1.15
C LYS A 12 -10.73 5.22 0.00
N LYS A 13 -9.46 4.90 0.29
CA LYS A 13 -8.41 4.83 -0.73
C LYS A 13 -8.07 3.37 -1.00
N LYS A 14 -7.95 3.03 -2.29
CA LYS A 14 -7.49 1.73 -2.76
C LYS A 14 -5.98 1.65 -2.63
N VAL A 15 -5.46 0.68 -1.87
CA VAL A 15 -4.02 0.48 -1.66
C VAL A 15 -3.58 -0.92 -2.06
N ASN A 16 -2.47 -1.01 -2.80
CA ASN A 16 -1.84 -2.27 -3.19
C ASN A 16 -0.84 -2.78 -2.14
N VAL A 17 -0.18 -3.92 -2.41
CA VAL A 17 0.78 -4.56 -1.48
C VAL A 17 1.98 -3.65 -1.17
N LEU A 18 2.60 -3.07 -2.19
CA LEU A 18 3.76 -2.19 -2.04
C LEU A 18 3.38 -0.96 -1.23
N GLU A 19 2.25 -0.33 -1.56
CA GLU A 19 1.73 0.84 -0.85
C GLU A 19 1.43 0.54 0.62
N ARG A 20 0.90 -0.64 0.94
CA ARG A 20 0.69 -1.07 2.34
C ARG A 20 2.01 -1.18 3.10
N LEU A 21 3.04 -1.78 2.48
CA LEU A 21 4.38 -1.89 3.09
C LEU A 21 5.02 -0.53 3.29
N MET A 22 4.95 0.34 2.29
CA MET A 22 5.47 1.70 2.34
C MET A 22 4.76 2.53 3.42
N LEU A 23 3.43 2.48 3.48
CA LEU A 23 2.65 3.11 4.55
C LEU A 23 3.10 2.60 5.93
N LEU A 24 3.21 1.28 6.12
CA LEU A 24 3.70 0.71 7.38
C LEU A 24 5.10 1.21 7.76
N ALA A 25 5.97 1.45 6.78
CA ALA A 25 7.33 1.96 6.98
C ALA A 25 7.37 3.44 7.38
N ILE A 26 6.52 4.28 6.77
CA ILE A 26 6.53 5.74 7.01
C ILE A 26 5.63 6.19 8.17
N LEU A 27 4.70 5.34 8.62
CA LEU A 27 3.82 5.69 9.74
C LEU A 27 4.64 5.97 11.02
N PRO A 28 4.33 7.06 11.75
CA PRO A 28 5.10 7.43 12.93
C PRO A 28 5.08 6.34 14.01
N LYS A 29 6.19 6.25 14.75
CA LYS A 29 6.38 5.30 15.85
C LYS A 29 6.08 5.92 17.21
N GLU A 30 6.01 7.24 17.28
CA GLU A 30 5.80 8.04 18.49
C GLU A 30 4.69 9.08 18.28
N GLY A 31 4.10 9.55 19.38
CA GLY A 31 3.01 10.53 19.36
C GLY A 31 2.18 10.51 20.63
N SER A 32 1.10 11.28 20.67
CA SER A 32 0.14 11.24 21.76
C SER A 32 -0.52 9.86 21.88
N PHE A 33 -1.00 9.49 23.07
CA PHE A 33 -1.70 8.22 23.28
C PHE A 33 -2.87 8.01 22.30
N THR A 34 -3.63 9.07 22.04
CA THR A 34 -4.73 9.04 21.05
C THR A 34 -4.20 8.73 19.65
N ASN A 35 -3.12 9.38 19.21
CA ASN A 35 -2.53 9.12 17.90
C ASN A 35 -2.00 7.68 17.81
N LEU A 36 -1.32 7.19 18.85
CA LEU A 36 -0.82 5.82 18.90
C LEU A 36 -1.94 4.79 18.82
N LYS A 37 -3.10 5.05 19.46
CA LYS A 37 -4.28 4.19 19.36
C LYS A 37 -4.85 4.15 17.94
N LEU A 38 -4.95 5.29 17.26
CA LEU A 38 -5.40 5.36 15.87
C LEU A 38 -4.41 4.68 14.92
N LEU A 39 -3.10 4.92 15.11
CA LEU A 39 -2.03 4.30 14.34
C LEU A 39 -2.04 2.79 14.48
N ARG A 40 -2.31 2.27 15.69
CA ARG A 40 -2.46 0.82 15.90
C ARG A 40 -3.56 0.23 15.02
N VAL A 41 -4.76 0.82 15.03
CA VAL A 41 -5.89 0.34 14.23
C VAL A 41 -5.57 0.38 12.74
N VAL A 42 -4.92 1.44 12.26
CA VAL A 42 -4.52 1.56 10.86
C VAL A 42 -3.41 0.57 10.50
N LYS A 43 -2.42 0.34 11.38
CA LYS A 43 -1.39 -0.68 11.16
C LYS A 43 -1.99 -2.08 11.09
N GLU A 44 -2.94 -2.41 11.97
CA GLU A 44 -3.68 -3.68 11.90
C GLU A 44 -4.47 -3.79 10.59
N THR A 45 -5.07 -2.69 10.12
CA THR A 45 -5.82 -2.65 8.85
C THR A 45 -4.91 -2.80 7.63
N LEU A 46 -3.70 -2.20 7.66
CA LEU A 46 -2.69 -2.31 6.60
C LEU A 46 -1.99 -3.67 6.59
N SER A 47 -1.90 -4.33 7.75
CA SER A 47 -1.23 -5.63 7.90
C SER A 47 -1.90 -6.73 7.08
N PHE A 48 -1.11 -7.74 6.73
CA PHE A 48 -1.55 -8.86 5.90
C PHE A 48 -2.12 -9.98 6.76
N ASN A 49 -3.31 -10.47 6.40
CA ASN A 49 -3.91 -11.62 7.06
C ASN A 49 -3.25 -12.95 6.62
N GLU A 50 -3.61 -14.06 7.25
CA GLU A 50 -3.00 -15.38 6.96
C GLU A 50 -3.15 -15.80 5.49
N THR A 51 -4.32 -15.57 4.90
CA THR A 51 -4.58 -15.88 3.48
C THR A 51 -3.71 -15.03 2.55
N GLU A 52 -3.60 -13.73 2.84
CA GLU A 52 -2.72 -12.81 2.09
C GLU A 52 -1.25 -13.21 2.23
N ASN A 53 -0.79 -13.52 3.45
CA ASN A 53 0.58 -13.96 3.69
C ASN A 53 0.94 -15.24 2.92
N LYS A 54 0.02 -16.22 2.89
CA LYS A 54 0.19 -17.46 2.11
C LYS A 54 0.27 -17.19 0.60
N ALA A 55 -0.51 -16.24 0.10
CA ALA A 55 -0.50 -15.88 -1.32
C ALA A 55 0.76 -15.08 -1.72
N LEU A 56 1.19 -14.17 -0.84
CA LEU A 56 2.33 -13.28 -1.08
C LEU A 56 3.67 -13.97 -0.94
N GLN A 57 3.80 -15.00 -0.09
CA GLN A 57 5.05 -15.76 0.08
C GLN A 57 6.27 -14.85 0.26
N PHE A 58 6.18 -13.92 1.22
CA PHE A 58 7.27 -13.01 1.57
C PHE A 58 8.55 -13.81 1.84
N ARG A 59 9.65 -13.39 1.22
CA ARG A 59 10.97 -14.01 1.38
C ARG A 59 12.05 -12.94 1.28
N ALA A 60 13.20 -13.21 1.90
CA ALA A 60 14.38 -12.38 1.74
C ALA A 60 15.22 -12.92 0.59
N GLU A 61 15.61 -12.06 -0.34
CA GLU A 61 16.57 -12.34 -1.39
C GLU A 61 17.75 -11.39 -1.26
N THR A 62 18.93 -11.82 -1.72
CA THR A 62 20.12 -10.95 -1.79
C THR A 62 20.24 -10.46 -3.23
N ASN A 63 20.27 -9.15 -3.43
CA ASN A 63 20.44 -8.58 -4.76
C ASN A 63 21.90 -8.72 -5.24
N ALA A 64 22.18 -8.30 -6.48
CA ALA A 64 23.52 -8.38 -7.07
C ALA A 64 24.60 -7.59 -6.29
N GLU A 65 24.19 -6.63 -5.45
CA GLU A 65 25.04 -5.76 -4.64
C GLU A 65 25.28 -6.33 -3.22
N GLY A 66 24.74 -7.51 -2.90
CA GLY A 66 24.85 -8.12 -1.58
C GLY A 66 23.86 -7.57 -0.55
N ALA A 67 22.95 -6.67 -0.94
CA ALA A 67 21.93 -6.14 -0.06
C ALA A 67 20.74 -7.11 0.06
N GLN A 68 20.27 -7.31 1.29
CA GLN A 68 19.06 -8.09 1.54
C GLN A 68 17.82 -7.25 1.17
N MET A 69 16.97 -7.80 0.34
CA MET A 69 15.69 -7.22 -0.04
C MET A 69 14.55 -8.20 0.25
N MET A 70 13.41 -7.66 0.68
CA MET A 70 12.18 -8.44 0.77
C MET A 70 11.53 -8.51 -0.59
N VAL A 71 11.18 -9.71 -1.04
CA VAL A 71 10.41 -9.93 -2.26
C VAL A 71 9.19 -10.78 -1.95
N TRP A 72 8.19 -10.68 -2.81
CA TRP A 72 6.93 -11.41 -2.70
C TRP A 72 6.42 -11.79 -4.09
N ASN A 73 5.48 -12.72 -4.13
CA ASN A 73 4.76 -13.06 -5.35
C ASN A 73 3.82 -11.91 -5.71
N THR A 74 4.02 -11.32 -6.88
CA THR A 74 3.18 -10.23 -7.39
C THR A 74 1.92 -10.74 -8.07
N SER A 75 2.00 -11.92 -8.69
CA SER A 75 0.91 -12.51 -9.46
C SER A 75 0.71 -13.99 -9.14
N LYS A 76 -0.48 -14.46 -9.45
CA LYS A 76 -0.88 -15.88 -9.51
C LYS A 76 -1.51 -16.16 -10.86
N LEU A 77 -1.30 -17.36 -11.39
CA LEU A 77 -1.92 -17.77 -12.65
C LEU A 77 -3.27 -18.41 -12.34
N VAL A 78 -4.30 -18.04 -13.08
CA VAL A 78 -5.63 -18.66 -13.00
C VAL A 78 -6.06 -19.17 -14.37
N ASN A 79 -6.81 -20.27 -14.39
CA ASN A 79 -7.50 -20.72 -15.58
C ASN A 79 -8.71 -19.80 -15.83
N LYS A 80 -8.85 -19.28 -17.06
CA LYS A 80 -9.92 -18.36 -17.45
C LYS A 80 -11.28 -19.03 -17.55
N GLU A 81 -11.33 -20.30 -17.92
CA GLU A 81 -12.57 -21.07 -18.08
C GLU A 81 -13.15 -21.46 -16.71
N THR A 82 -12.31 -21.94 -15.79
CA THR A 82 -12.76 -22.45 -14.50
C THR A 82 -12.64 -21.45 -13.35
N GLY A 83 -11.79 -20.42 -13.50
CA GLY A 83 -11.42 -19.50 -12.43
C GLY A 83 -10.44 -20.08 -11.41
N ASP A 84 -10.00 -21.33 -11.58
CA ASP A 84 -9.15 -22.02 -10.62
C ASP A 84 -7.71 -21.51 -10.63
N LEU A 85 -7.09 -21.52 -9.45
CA LEU A 85 -5.67 -21.23 -9.29
C LEU A 85 -4.83 -22.36 -9.89
N VAL A 86 -3.92 -22.01 -10.79
CA VAL A 86 -2.91 -22.93 -11.31
C VAL A 86 -1.73 -22.95 -10.33
N ARG A 87 -1.42 -24.14 -9.80
CA ARG A 87 -0.28 -24.35 -8.89
C ARG A 87 0.83 -25.08 -9.62
N ALA A 88 1.91 -24.37 -9.93
CA ALA A 88 3.12 -24.94 -10.53
C ALA A 88 4.34 -24.07 -10.15
N PRO A 89 5.58 -24.57 -10.34
CA PRO A 89 6.79 -23.74 -10.29
C PRO A 89 6.68 -22.53 -11.23
N GLN A 90 7.30 -21.40 -10.86
CA GLN A 90 7.16 -20.13 -11.57
C GLN A 90 7.55 -20.23 -13.05
N GLN A 91 8.59 -21.00 -13.39
CA GLN A 91 9.01 -21.23 -14.77
C GLN A 91 7.90 -21.91 -15.59
N ILE A 92 7.18 -22.87 -14.99
CA ILE A 92 6.06 -23.56 -15.63
C ILE A 92 4.88 -22.60 -15.80
N LEU A 93 4.59 -21.76 -14.79
CA LEU A 93 3.53 -20.76 -14.89
C LEU A 93 3.78 -19.76 -16.02
N GLN A 94 5.02 -19.29 -16.17
CA GLN A 94 5.41 -18.40 -17.28
C GLN A 94 5.29 -19.09 -18.63
N GLN A 95 5.73 -20.35 -18.73
CA GLN A 95 5.59 -21.14 -19.95
C GLN A 95 4.11 -21.35 -20.32
N MET A 96 3.26 -21.68 -19.36
CA MET A 96 1.81 -21.84 -19.58
C MET A 96 1.17 -20.54 -20.08
N LEU A 97 1.48 -19.41 -19.46
CA LEU A 97 0.98 -18.10 -19.89
C LEU A 97 1.46 -17.73 -21.30
N ALA A 98 2.70 -18.10 -21.65
CA ALA A 98 3.25 -17.84 -22.98
C ALA A 98 2.68 -18.77 -24.07
N THR A 99 2.34 -20.02 -23.71
CA THR A 99 1.89 -21.05 -24.67
C THR A 99 0.38 -20.99 -24.90
N ASP A 100 -0.41 -20.70 -23.87
CA ASP A 100 -1.87 -20.66 -23.93
C ASP A 100 -2.42 -19.38 -23.23
N PRO A 101 -2.13 -18.17 -23.77
CA PRO A 101 -2.59 -16.91 -23.15
C PRO A 101 -4.13 -16.77 -23.15
N ASP A 102 -4.84 -17.51 -23.99
CA ASP A 102 -6.31 -17.53 -24.01
C ASP A 102 -6.92 -18.41 -22.92
N LYS A 103 -6.15 -19.36 -22.36
CA LYS A 103 -6.61 -20.25 -21.27
C LYS A 103 -6.21 -19.76 -19.89
N PHE A 104 -5.12 -18.99 -19.80
CA PHE A 104 -4.57 -18.56 -18.52
C PHE A 104 -4.45 -17.05 -18.43
N GLU A 105 -4.63 -16.50 -17.24
CA GLU A 105 -4.34 -15.10 -16.94
C GLU A 105 -3.56 -14.96 -15.63
N ALA A 106 -2.65 -14.00 -15.62
CA ALA A 106 -2.00 -13.56 -14.39
C ALA A 106 -2.93 -12.57 -13.67
N LYS A 107 -3.32 -12.92 -12.45
CA LYS A 107 -4.02 -12.02 -11.52
C LYS A 107 -3.07 -11.60 -10.38
N PRO A 108 -3.28 -10.44 -9.75
CA PRO A 108 -2.54 -10.08 -8.54
C PRO A 108 -2.63 -11.17 -7.48
N ALA A 109 -1.50 -11.49 -6.83
CA ALA A 109 -1.46 -12.52 -5.78
C ALA A 109 -2.33 -12.11 -4.57
N CYS A 110 -2.28 -10.83 -4.22
CA CYS A 110 -3.12 -10.18 -3.23
C CYS A 110 -3.91 -9.06 -3.92
N PRO A 111 -5.24 -8.99 -3.77
CA PRO A 111 -6.01 -7.87 -4.29
C PRO A 111 -5.68 -6.58 -3.53
N ASP A 112 -5.93 -5.45 -4.19
CA ASP A 112 -5.90 -4.15 -3.52
C ASP A 112 -6.99 -4.06 -2.45
N LYS A 113 -6.73 -3.25 -1.43
CA LYS A 113 -7.63 -3.07 -0.29
C LYS A 113 -8.15 -1.65 -0.22
N GLU A 114 -9.44 -1.48 -0.01
CA GLU A 114 -10.02 -0.16 0.31
C GLU A 114 -9.87 0.12 1.81
N ILE A 115 -9.17 1.20 2.15
CA ILE A 115 -8.91 1.59 3.53
C ILE A 115 -9.38 3.02 3.76
N PHE A 116 -10.06 3.23 4.88
CA PHE A 116 -10.39 4.56 5.38
C PHE A 116 -9.26 5.08 6.27
N PHE A 117 -8.60 6.13 5.83
CA PHE A 117 -7.63 6.88 6.63
C PHE A 117 -8.36 8.11 7.15
N GLY A 118 -8.76 8.11 8.43
CA GLY A 118 -9.39 9.29 9.02
C GLY A 118 -8.47 10.53 8.91
N GLU A 119 -9.04 11.74 9.02
CA GLU A 119 -8.31 13.00 8.79
C GLU A 119 -6.98 13.09 9.55
N VAL A 120 -6.96 12.66 10.82
CA VAL A 120 -5.76 12.65 11.66
C VAL A 120 -4.68 11.74 11.07
N ILE A 121 -5.04 10.55 10.61
CA ILE A 121 -4.08 9.60 10.06
C ILE A 121 -3.55 10.10 8.72
N GLU A 122 -4.41 10.65 7.86
CA GLU A 122 -3.92 11.24 6.61
C GLU A 122 -2.99 12.42 6.84
N ALA A 123 -3.27 13.29 7.81
CA ALA A 123 -2.36 14.36 8.17
C ALA A 123 -0.99 13.83 8.62
N LEU A 124 -0.97 12.72 9.37
CA LEU A 124 0.28 12.06 9.76
C LEU A 124 1.02 11.44 8.56
N ILE A 125 0.30 10.83 7.62
CA ILE A 125 0.88 10.27 6.37
C ILE A 125 1.46 11.39 5.52
N ARG A 126 0.70 12.48 5.28
CA ARG A 126 1.16 13.66 4.54
C ARG A 126 2.40 14.26 5.17
N LYS A 127 2.40 14.42 6.50
CA LYS A 127 3.57 14.91 7.24
C LYS A 127 4.80 14.00 7.04
N ALA A 128 4.61 12.68 7.08
CA ALA A 128 5.69 11.73 6.85
C ALA A 128 6.23 11.79 5.41
N LEU A 129 5.35 11.88 4.41
CA LEU A 129 5.74 12.02 3.01
C LEU A 129 6.49 13.34 2.74
N LYS A 130 5.99 14.47 3.28
CA LYS A 130 6.70 15.77 3.22
C LYS A 130 8.08 15.69 3.86
N ALA A 131 8.21 15.02 5.01
CA ALA A 131 9.50 14.87 5.67
C ALA A 131 10.51 14.03 4.85
N LEU A 132 10.03 13.03 4.08
CA LEU A 132 10.87 12.29 3.15
C LEU A 132 11.26 13.12 1.93
N ASP A 133 10.31 13.90 1.39
CA ASP A 133 10.54 14.80 0.26
C ASP A 133 11.59 15.86 0.59
N SER A 134 11.40 16.59 1.69
CA SER A 134 12.35 17.59 2.19
C SER A 134 13.72 17.02 2.54
N ALA A 135 13.83 15.71 2.75
CA ALA A 135 15.08 15.02 3.01
C ALA A 135 15.68 14.35 1.76
N GLU A 136 15.06 14.52 0.58
CA GLU A 136 15.44 13.88 -0.69
C GLU A 136 15.49 12.34 -0.60
N LYS A 137 14.60 11.75 0.20
CA LYS A 137 14.52 10.29 0.45
C LYS A 137 13.34 9.61 -0.26
N LEU A 138 12.54 10.36 -1.02
CA LEU A 138 11.52 9.74 -1.87
C LEU A 138 12.18 8.93 -2.99
N THR A 139 11.68 7.71 -3.17
CA THR A 139 12.04 6.82 -4.26
C THR A 139 10.86 6.71 -5.23
N ALA A 140 11.07 6.11 -6.41
CA ALA A 140 10.00 5.83 -7.37
C ALA A 140 8.82 5.06 -6.76
N ASP A 141 9.07 4.20 -5.77
CA ASP A 141 8.04 3.42 -5.07
C ASP A 141 7.06 4.29 -4.25
N HIS A 142 7.45 5.53 -3.94
CA HIS A 142 6.60 6.46 -3.21
C HIS A 142 5.63 7.23 -4.10
N TYR A 143 5.83 7.22 -5.43
CA TYR A 143 5.12 8.10 -6.36
C TYR A 143 3.60 7.95 -6.23
N SER A 144 3.07 6.72 -6.24
CA SER A 144 1.63 6.49 -6.14
C SER A 144 1.04 6.85 -4.78
N LEU A 145 1.80 6.74 -3.70
CA LEU A 145 1.39 7.22 -2.38
C LEU A 145 1.36 8.75 -2.35
N TYR A 146 2.36 9.39 -2.94
CA TYR A 146 2.43 10.83 -3.01
C TYR A 146 1.20 11.40 -3.72
N GLU A 147 0.87 10.91 -4.92
CA GLU A 147 -0.35 11.30 -5.64
C GLU A 147 -1.61 11.09 -4.77
N LYS A 148 -1.78 9.91 -4.17
CA LYS A 148 -3.00 9.57 -3.41
C LYS A 148 -3.24 10.42 -2.17
N PHE A 149 -2.18 10.92 -1.53
CA PHE A 149 -2.25 11.61 -0.24
C PHE A 149 -1.96 13.10 -0.33
N MET A 150 -1.23 13.57 -1.34
CA MET A 150 -0.82 14.97 -1.50
C MET A 150 -1.68 15.76 -2.49
N GLU A 151 -2.39 15.09 -3.42
CA GLU A 151 -3.27 15.77 -4.38
C GLU A 151 -4.26 16.71 -3.65
N GLY A 152 -4.21 18.00 -3.99
CA GLY A 152 -5.04 19.05 -3.37
C GLY A 152 -4.53 19.63 -2.05
N HIS A 153 -3.33 19.24 -1.58
CA HIS A 153 -2.72 19.68 -0.32
C HIS A 153 -1.24 20.10 -0.44
N GLU A 154 -0.80 20.43 -1.66
CA GLU A 154 0.59 20.78 -2.00
C GLU A 154 1.08 22.04 -1.24
N ASP A 155 0.17 22.98 -0.96
CA ASP A 155 0.50 24.29 -0.37
C ASP A 155 0.10 24.47 1.10
N GLU A 156 -0.34 23.42 1.81
CA GLU A 156 -0.69 23.58 3.23
C GLU A 156 0.57 23.86 4.07
N PRO A 157 0.66 25.03 4.74
CA PRO A 157 1.83 25.37 5.55
C PRO A 157 1.94 24.40 6.72
N ASP A 158 3.18 24.02 7.05
CA ASP A 158 3.50 23.17 8.19
C ASP A 158 2.97 23.81 9.48
N GLY A 159 1.87 23.27 10.02
CA GLY A 159 1.42 23.61 11.38
C GLY A 159 0.10 24.35 11.54
N VAL A 160 -0.92 24.13 10.69
CA VAL A 160 -2.29 24.51 11.08
C VAL A 160 -2.82 23.52 12.13
N THR A 161 -2.38 23.66 13.37
CA THR A 161 -3.18 23.28 14.54
C THR A 161 -4.44 24.13 14.50
N ARG A 162 -5.56 23.57 14.05
CA ARG A 162 -6.87 24.14 14.35
C ARG A 162 -7.04 24.00 15.87
N HIS A 163 -6.84 25.11 16.58
CA HIS A 163 -7.20 25.27 17.99
C HIS A 163 -8.71 25.10 18.20
#